data_AF-A0A426KG68-F1
#
_entry.id   AF-A0A426KG68-F1
#
_cell.length_a   1.000
_cell.length_b   1.000
_cell.length_c   1.000
_cell.angle_alpha   90.00
_cell.angle_beta   90.00
_cell.angle_gamma   90.00
#
_symmetry.space_group_name_H-M   'P 1'
#
loop_
_entity.id
_entity.type
_entity.pdbx_description
1 polymer ?
#
loop_
_entity_poly.entity_id
_entity_poly.type
_entity_poly.pdbx_seq_one_letter_code
_entity_poly.pdbx_strand_id
1 'polypeptide(L)'
;MKTLKLQFALMTLFIFSILSCVENEKKPTEKTVSKTVEKSSTEKPEYFLLRPEIEKAYGYSHAVKIGNHIKISGAVSMDDEGNPTAVDDFLQQMKNCYADLDKILKHYGCTFDDVVKEDVFTTNMPLFLEHAEYRNEIYKNHFPTGSWLGVKELALPELMIEIELEVYKTK
;
A
#
# COMPACT_ATOMS: atom_id res chain seq x y z
N MET A 1 10.88 29.70 -63.30
CA MET A 1 9.85 30.67 -62.87
C MET A 1 10.51 31.68 -61.93
N LYS A 2 10.56 32.94 -62.40
CA LYS A 2 10.87 34.24 -61.75
C LYS A 2 11.89 34.29 -60.59
N THR A 3 13.05 34.83 -60.94
CA THR A 3 14.12 35.46 -60.14
C THR A 3 13.74 36.83 -59.56
N LEU A 4 14.26 37.25 -58.39
CA LEU A 4 14.81 38.60 -58.07
C LEU A 4 15.31 38.66 -56.60
N LYS A 5 16.63 38.67 -56.31
CA LYS A 5 17.53 39.85 -56.08
C LYS A 5 16.98 40.85 -55.04
N LEU A 6 17.53 40.92 -53.83
CA LEU A 6 18.75 41.64 -53.41
C LEU A 6 18.68 43.15 -53.70
N GLN A 7 18.67 44.01 -52.66
CA GLN A 7 19.61 45.14 -52.49
C GLN A 7 19.32 46.16 -51.36
N PHE A 8 20.43 46.63 -50.73
CA PHE A 8 20.77 47.96 -50.16
C PHE A 8 19.95 48.54 -48.98
N ALA A 9 20.43 49.36 -48.03
CA ALA A 9 21.71 50.00 -47.67
C ALA A 9 21.60 50.48 -46.18
N LEU A 10 22.61 50.33 -45.32
CA LEU A 10 23.60 51.34 -44.85
C LEU A 10 23.06 52.67 -44.22
N MET A 11 23.07 52.72 -42.88
CA MET A 11 23.63 53.75 -41.95
C MET A 11 23.22 55.24 -42.01
N THR A 12 22.68 55.78 -40.89
CA THR A 12 22.98 57.09 -40.22
C THR A 12 22.20 57.15 -38.88
N LEU A 13 22.80 57.17 -37.68
CA LEU A 13 23.47 58.22 -36.87
C LEU A 13 22.59 59.40 -36.35
N PHE A 14 22.66 59.59 -35.01
CA PHE A 14 22.57 60.85 -34.21
C PHE A 14 21.29 61.24 -33.42
N ILE A 15 21.47 61.27 -32.07
CA ILE A 15 21.12 62.32 -31.07
C ILE A 15 20.11 61.95 -29.97
N PHE A 16 20.67 61.94 -28.75
CA PHE A 16 20.05 62.09 -27.43
C PHE A 16 19.44 63.49 -27.23
N SER A 17 18.20 63.59 -26.71
CA SER A 17 17.81 64.67 -25.79
C SER A 17 16.43 64.44 -25.12
N ILE A 18 16.51 64.12 -23.82
CA ILE A 18 15.67 64.47 -22.64
C ILE A 18 14.24 65.05 -22.79
N LEU A 19 13.27 64.52 -22.01
CA LEU A 19 12.56 65.24 -20.92
C LEU A 19 11.50 64.33 -20.23
N SER A 20 11.62 64.20 -18.90
CA SER A 20 10.57 63.97 -17.86
C SER A 20 9.56 62.81 -18.02
N CYS A 21 9.20 62.01 -17.00
CA CYS A 21 9.34 62.13 -15.54
C CYS A 21 9.03 60.78 -14.87
N VAL A 22 9.80 60.47 -13.81
CA VAL A 22 9.47 59.65 -12.62
C VAL A 22 9.11 58.17 -12.83
N GLU A 23 10.08 57.30 -12.51
CA GLU A 23 9.83 55.94 -12.04
C GLU A 23 10.24 55.89 -10.57
N ASN A 24 9.31 55.52 -9.68
CA ASN A 24 9.55 55.40 -8.24
C ASN A 24 9.13 53.99 -7.81
N GLU A 25 10.12 53.21 -7.37
CA GLU A 25 9.98 51.82 -6.92
C GLU A 25 9.00 51.70 -5.73
N LYS A 26 8.04 50.76 -5.81
CA LYS A 26 7.38 50.19 -4.63
C LYS A 26 7.11 48.69 -4.78
N LYS A 27 7.96 47.91 -4.11
CA LYS A 27 7.74 46.64 -3.38
C LYS A 27 6.32 46.04 -3.47
N PRO A 28 6.15 44.79 -3.96
CA PRO A 28 4.87 44.10 -3.82
C PRO A 28 4.65 43.63 -2.39
N THR A 29 3.47 43.99 -1.94
CA THR A 29 2.86 43.79 -0.63
C THR A 29 2.64 42.32 -0.29
N GLU A 30 2.89 42.02 0.98
CA GLU A 30 2.49 40.83 1.70
C GLU A 30 0.99 40.53 1.50
N LYS A 31 0.69 39.44 0.78
CA LYS A 31 -0.59 38.74 0.87
C LYS A 31 -0.33 37.42 1.57
N THR A 32 -0.73 37.38 2.82
CA THR A 32 -0.82 36.20 3.69
C THR A 32 -1.72 35.15 3.03
N VAL A 33 -1.12 34.25 2.25
CA VAL A 33 -1.71 32.94 1.99
C VAL A 33 -1.27 32.08 3.16
N SER A 34 -2.19 31.77 4.07
CA SER A 34 -1.98 30.73 5.06
C SER A 34 -1.80 29.41 4.31
N LYS A 35 -0.55 29.11 3.96
CA LYS A 35 -0.13 27.73 3.74
C LYS A 35 -0.29 27.06 5.09
N THR A 36 -1.42 26.39 5.31
CA THR A 36 -1.44 25.21 6.16
C THR A 36 -0.47 24.25 5.48
N VAL A 37 0.80 24.35 5.88
CA VAL A 37 1.79 23.33 5.59
C VAL A 37 1.27 22.11 6.33
N GLU A 38 0.53 21.25 5.62
CA GLU A 38 0.39 19.87 6.05
C GLU A 38 1.81 19.37 6.28
N LYS A 39 2.12 19.22 7.55
CA LYS A 39 3.37 18.66 8.02
C LYS A 39 3.40 17.25 7.46
N SER A 40 4.09 17.07 6.34
CA SER A 40 4.54 15.77 5.85
C SER A 40 5.42 15.16 6.94
N SER A 41 4.79 14.59 7.97
CA SER A 41 5.45 13.66 8.87
C SER A 41 5.86 12.49 8.01
N THR A 42 7.16 12.25 7.89
CA THR A 42 7.66 10.97 7.39
C THR A 42 7.10 9.90 8.31
N GLU A 43 6.07 9.19 7.85
CA GLU A 43 5.42 8.15 8.63
C GLU A 43 6.41 7.00 8.81
N LYS A 44 6.87 6.80 10.05
CA LYS A 44 7.80 5.73 10.39
C LYS A 44 7.08 4.38 10.28
N PRO A 45 7.75 3.32 9.80
CA PRO A 45 7.19 1.98 9.85
C PRO A 45 7.00 1.50 11.29
N GLU A 46 5.86 0.85 11.55
CA GLU A 46 5.53 0.15 12.78
C GLU A 46 5.43 -1.35 12.47
N TYR A 47 6.26 -2.16 13.14
CA TYR A 47 6.37 -3.59 12.90
C TYR A 47 5.61 -4.37 13.98
N PHE A 48 4.92 -5.43 13.57
CA PHE A 48 4.23 -6.34 14.47
C PHE A 48 4.68 -7.79 14.25
N LEU A 49 4.85 -8.49 15.37
CA LEU A 49 5.25 -9.89 15.46
C LEU A 49 4.16 -10.64 16.21
N LEU A 50 3.49 -11.58 15.54
CA LEU A 50 2.47 -12.42 16.18
C LEU A 50 3.12 -13.55 16.97
N ARG A 51 4.24 -14.08 16.46
CA ARG A 51 5.04 -15.17 17.05
C ARG A 51 6.52 -14.78 17.04
N PRO A 52 6.97 -13.90 17.97
CA PRO A 52 8.26 -13.22 17.85
C PRO A 52 9.47 -14.13 17.67
N GLU A 53 9.53 -15.25 18.38
CA GLU A 53 10.67 -16.18 18.27
C GLU A 53 10.70 -16.90 16.92
N ILE A 54 9.54 -17.32 16.42
CA ILE A 54 9.39 -18.00 15.13
C ILE A 54 9.69 -17.03 13.97
N GLU A 55 9.08 -15.85 14.01
CA GLU A 55 9.26 -14.82 12.99
C GLU A 55 10.70 -14.32 12.92
N LYS A 56 11.37 -14.18 14.08
CA LYS A 56 12.79 -13.82 14.14
C LYS A 56 13.69 -14.95 13.64
N ALA A 57 13.33 -16.22 13.89
CA ALA A 57 14.08 -17.36 13.39
C ALA A 57 14.01 -17.48 11.86
N TYR A 58 12.83 -17.21 11.26
CA TYR A 58 12.64 -17.23 9.80
C TYR A 58 13.01 -15.92 9.10
N GLY A 59 13.07 -14.79 9.82
CA GLY A 59 13.54 -13.50 9.31
C GLY A 59 12.46 -12.64 8.66
N TYR A 60 11.25 -12.61 9.21
CA TYR A 60 10.15 -11.73 8.74
C TYR A 60 9.44 -11.02 9.89
N SER A 61 8.56 -10.07 9.58
CA SER A 61 7.58 -9.51 10.51
C SER A 61 6.18 -9.80 9.99
N HIS A 62 5.25 -10.17 10.87
CA HIS A 62 3.92 -10.54 10.43
C HIS A 62 3.16 -9.39 9.79
N ALA A 63 3.39 -8.16 10.26
CA ALA A 63 2.81 -6.99 9.66
C ALA A 63 3.73 -5.76 9.78
N VAL A 64 3.59 -4.88 8.80
CA VAL A 64 4.25 -3.57 8.77
C VAL A 64 3.23 -2.50 8.39
N LYS A 65 3.10 -1.50 9.26
CA LYS A 65 2.23 -0.34 9.04
C LYS A 65 3.06 0.89 8.70
N ILE A 66 2.69 1.59 7.64
CA ILE A 66 3.24 2.90 7.26
C ILE A 66 2.05 3.82 7.00
N GLY A 67 1.85 4.79 7.90
CA GLY A 67 0.68 5.66 7.82
C GLY A 67 -0.63 4.91 7.99
N ASN A 68 -1.49 5.02 6.99
CA ASN A 68 -2.78 4.34 6.91
C ASN A 68 -2.71 2.98 6.21
N HIS A 69 -1.56 2.62 5.63
CA HIS A 69 -1.37 1.35 4.94
C HIS A 69 -0.77 0.31 5.88
N ILE A 70 -1.30 -0.90 5.85
CA ILE A 70 -0.74 -2.05 6.57
C ILE A 70 -0.58 -3.19 5.58
N LYS A 71 0.63 -3.75 5.51
CA LYS A 71 0.90 -5.02 4.83
C LYS A 71 0.96 -6.10 5.88
N ILE A 72 0.21 -7.18 5.70
CA ILE A 72 0.18 -8.33 6.59
C ILE A 72 0.67 -9.52 5.77
N SER A 73 1.75 -10.17 6.22
CA SER A 73 2.29 -11.39 5.61
C SER A 73 1.27 -12.54 5.63
N GLY A 74 1.57 -13.59 4.86
CA GLY A 74 0.76 -14.80 4.82
C GLY A 74 0.56 -15.43 6.20
N ALA A 75 -0.71 -15.54 6.62
CA ALA A 75 -1.09 -16.32 7.78
C ALA A 75 -1.33 -17.77 7.38
N VAL A 76 -0.84 -18.69 8.20
CA VAL A 76 -0.99 -20.15 8.06
C VAL A 76 -1.48 -20.76 9.37
N SER A 77 -2.01 -21.97 9.31
CA SER A 77 -2.54 -22.67 10.48
C SER A 77 -1.42 -23.26 11.34
N MET A 78 -1.00 -22.54 12.39
CA MET A 78 0.04 -22.98 13.32
C MET A 78 -0.22 -22.56 14.78
N ASP A 79 0.37 -23.25 15.74
CA ASP A 79 0.37 -22.86 17.17
C ASP A 79 1.42 -21.77 17.46
N ASP A 80 1.54 -21.33 18.71
CA ASP A 80 2.46 -20.26 19.12
C ASP A 80 3.94 -20.70 19.02
N GLU A 81 4.18 -22.01 19.06
CA GLU A 81 5.48 -22.66 18.85
C GLU A 81 5.83 -22.88 17.37
N GLY A 82 4.93 -22.50 16.45
CA GLY A 82 5.15 -22.61 15.00
C GLY A 82 4.90 -24.00 14.41
N ASN A 83 4.27 -24.91 15.15
CA ASN A 83 3.89 -26.22 14.62
C ASN A 83 2.57 -26.11 13.83
N PRO A 84 2.44 -26.79 12.68
CA PRO A 84 1.18 -26.85 11.95
C PRO A 84 0.04 -27.41 12.81
N THR A 85 -1.12 -26.78 12.73
CA THR A 85 -2.36 -27.24 13.39
C THR A 85 -3.44 -27.53 12.37
N ALA A 86 -4.41 -28.36 12.74
CA ALA A 86 -5.47 -28.83 11.84
C ALA A 86 -4.90 -29.51 10.57
N VAL A 87 -3.91 -30.39 10.76
CA VAL A 87 -3.35 -31.22 9.68
C VAL A 87 -4.49 -32.02 9.03
N ASP A 88 -4.51 -32.05 7.71
CA ASP A 88 -5.54 -32.68 6.87
C ASP A 88 -6.97 -32.09 6.97
N ASP A 89 -7.19 -30.99 7.70
CA ASP A 89 -8.48 -30.28 7.76
C ASP A 89 -8.37 -28.87 7.14
N PHE A 90 -8.68 -28.79 5.85
CA PHE A 90 -8.53 -27.55 5.08
C PHE A 90 -9.39 -26.41 5.62
N LEU A 91 -10.66 -26.68 5.91
CA LEU A 91 -11.58 -25.66 6.40
C LEU A 91 -11.12 -25.13 7.75
N GLN A 92 -10.63 -26.00 8.64
CA GLN A 92 -10.11 -25.57 9.93
C GLN A 92 -8.79 -24.81 9.79
N GLN A 93 -7.90 -25.17 8.85
CA GLN A 93 -6.72 -24.35 8.56
C GLN A 93 -7.11 -22.95 8.06
N MET A 94 -8.08 -22.86 7.15
CA MET A 94 -8.60 -21.57 6.65
C MET A 94 -9.16 -20.72 7.80
N LYS A 95 -9.93 -21.32 8.71
CA LYS A 95 -10.44 -20.65 9.92
C LYS A 95 -9.31 -20.14 10.82
N ASN A 96 -8.27 -20.94 11.02
CA ASN A 96 -7.11 -20.56 11.83
C ASN A 96 -6.37 -19.38 11.21
N CYS A 97 -6.20 -19.36 9.88
CA CYS A 97 -5.62 -18.21 9.16
C CYS A 97 -6.42 -16.93 9.44
N TYR A 98 -7.75 -16.96 9.27
CA TYR A 98 -8.59 -15.79 9.57
C TYR A 98 -8.55 -15.38 11.04
N ALA A 99 -8.45 -16.33 11.97
CA ALA A 99 -8.33 -16.03 13.40
C ALA A 99 -7.02 -15.30 13.73
N ASP A 100 -5.90 -15.66 13.10
CA ASP A 100 -4.63 -14.96 13.27
C ASP A 100 -4.64 -13.58 12.61
N LEU A 101 -5.18 -13.49 11.39
CA LEU A 101 -5.37 -12.21 10.69
C LEU A 101 -6.23 -11.25 11.51
N ASP A 102 -7.28 -11.73 12.16
CA ASP A 102 -8.12 -10.93 13.07
C ASP A 102 -7.32 -10.39 14.28
N LYS A 103 -6.41 -11.18 14.87
CA LYS A 103 -5.53 -10.69 15.95
C LYS A 103 -4.65 -9.54 15.47
N ILE A 104 -4.09 -9.65 14.26
CA ILE A 104 -3.23 -8.62 13.66
C ILE A 104 -4.03 -7.37 13.31
N LEU A 105 -5.21 -7.53 12.72
CA LEU A 105 -6.12 -6.41 12.44
C LEU A 105 -6.46 -5.67 13.73
N LYS A 106 -6.85 -6.40 14.79
CA LYS A 106 -7.15 -5.84 16.11
C LYS A 106 -5.97 -5.11 16.74
N HIS A 107 -4.74 -5.59 16.56
CA HIS A 107 -3.54 -4.89 17.03
C HIS A 107 -3.46 -3.45 16.49
N TYR A 108 -3.80 -3.25 15.21
CA TYR A 108 -3.84 -1.93 14.58
C TYR A 108 -5.21 -1.22 14.70
N GLY A 109 -6.12 -1.78 15.50
CA GLY A 109 -7.51 -1.32 15.65
C GLY A 109 -8.30 -1.33 14.34
N CYS A 110 -7.99 -2.24 13.43
CA CYS A 110 -8.68 -2.48 12.17
C CYS A 110 -9.64 -3.66 12.30
N THR A 111 -10.49 -3.83 11.29
CA THR A 111 -11.38 -4.97 11.10
C THR A 111 -11.24 -5.49 9.67
N PHE A 112 -11.97 -6.55 9.31
CA PHE A 112 -12.00 -7.04 7.94
C PHE A 112 -12.61 -6.06 6.94
N ASP A 113 -13.36 -5.04 7.40
CA ASP A 113 -13.87 -3.97 6.55
C ASP A 113 -12.79 -3.00 6.06
N ASP A 114 -11.61 -2.99 6.71
CA ASP A 114 -10.46 -2.17 6.31
C ASP A 114 -9.56 -2.89 5.29
N VAL A 115 -9.82 -4.17 5.03
CA VAL A 115 -9.03 -5.00 4.10
C VAL A 115 -9.38 -4.64 2.67
N VAL A 116 -8.39 -4.15 1.93
CA VAL A 116 -8.57 -3.74 0.53
C VAL A 116 -8.15 -4.83 -0.46
N LYS A 117 -7.22 -5.71 -0.07
CA LYS A 117 -6.74 -6.82 -0.88
C LYS A 117 -6.50 -8.07 -0.03
N GLU A 118 -6.89 -9.23 -0.55
CA GLU A 118 -6.64 -10.55 0.02
C GLU A 118 -6.11 -11.47 -1.09
N ASP A 119 -4.91 -12.00 -0.92
CA ASP A 119 -4.36 -13.04 -1.79
C ASP A 119 -4.38 -14.38 -1.06
N VAL A 120 -4.78 -15.43 -1.79
CA VAL A 120 -4.85 -16.79 -1.26
C VAL A 120 -3.92 -17.70 -2.04
N PHE A 121 -3.07 -18.40 -1.33
CA PHE A 121 -2.19 -19.42 -1.87
C PHE A 121 -2.60 -20.78 -1.31
N THR A 122 -2.80 -21.77 -2.18
CA THR A 122 -3.25 -23.09 -1.75
C THR A 122 -2.59 -24.22 -2.52
N THR A 123 -2.32 -25.33 -1.83
CA THR A 123 -1.84 -26.57 -2.47
C THR A 123 -2.98 -27.40 -3.07
N ASN A 124 -4.24 -27.05 -2.78
CA ASN A 124 -5.43 -27.74 -3.29
C ASN A 124 -6.54 -26.75 -3.66
N MET A 125 -6.47 -26.21 -4.89
CA MET A 125 -7.45 -25.25 -5.41
C MET A 125 -8.90 -25.80 -5.44
N PRO A 126 -9.17 -27.06 -5.84
CA PRO A 126 -10.53 -27.61 -5.74
C PRO A 126 -11.11 -27.54 -4.31
N LEU A 127 -10.33 -27.90 -3.30
CA LEU A 127 -10.78 -27.88 -1.90
C LEU A 127 -10.95 -26.45 -1.37
N PHE A 128 -10.12 -25.52 -1.82
CA PHE A 128 -10.34 -24.09 -1.56
C PHE A 128 -11.67 -23.62 -2.15
N LEU A 129 -11.97 -23.93 -3.42
CA LEU A 129 -13.21 -23.51 -4.07
C LEU A 129 -14.45 -24.12 -3.41
N GLU A 130 -14.36 -25.32 -2.85
CA GLU A 130 -15.41 -25.94 -2.04
C GLU A 130 -15.72 -25.14 -0.77
N HIS A 131 -14.71 -24.53 -0.15
CA HIS A 131 -14.84 -23.81 1.12
C HIS A 131 -14.82 -22.28 1.00
N ALA A 132 -14.61 -21.73 -0.20
CA ALA A 132 -14.44 -20.29 -0.42
C ALA A 132 -15.64 -19.45 0.07
N GLU A 133 -16.84 -20.04 0.13
CA GLU A 133 -18.02 -19.38 0.67
C GLU A 133 -17.92 -19.03 2.16
N TYR A 134 -17.02 -19.66 2.91
CA TYR A 134 -16.73 -19.30 4.31
C TYR A 134 -16.31 -17.83 4.45
N ARG A 135 -15.76 -17.22 3.37
CA ARG A 135 -15.46 -15.78 3.32
C ARG A 135 -16.68 -14.90 3.56
N ASN A 136 -17.90 -15.38 3.30
CA ASN A 136 -19.14 -14.67 3.65
C ASN A 136 -19.34 -14.55 5.18
N GLU A 137 -18.67 -15.38 5.98
CA GLU A 137 -18.63 -15.25 7.43
C GLU A 137 -17.66 -14.19 7.93
N ILE A 138 -16.68 -13.84 7.11
CA ILE A 138 -15.64 -12.86 7.42
C ILE A 138 -16.01 -11.47 6.89
N TYR A 139 -16.31 -11.40 5.59
CA TYR A 139 -16.58 -10.16 4.87
C TYR A 139 -18.09 -9.92 4.79
N LYS A 140 -18.62 -9.14 5.73
CA LYS A 140 -20.07 -8.87 5.84
C LYS A 140 -20.55 -7.70 4.97
N ASN A 141 -19.65 -6.76 4.65
CA ASN A 141 -20.03 -5.54 3.93
C ASN A 141 -19.58 -5.58 2.46
N HIS A 142 -18.31 -5.87 2.22
CA HIS A 142 -17.73 -5.95 0.88
C HIS A 142 -16.54 -6.90 0.88
N PHE A 143 -16.23 -7.47 -0.28
CA PHE A 143 -15.04 -8.30 -0.46
C PHE A 143 -13.85 -7.43 -0.90
N PRO A 144 -12.62 -7.76 -0.47
CA PRO A 144 -11.42 -7.16 -1.01
C PRO A 144 -11.17 -7.59 -2.45
N THR A 145 -10.33 -6.85 -3.19
CA THR A 145 -9.73 -7.38 -4.42
C THR A 145 -8.72 -8.50 -4.10
N GLY A 146 -8.23 -9.24 -5.08
CA GLY A 146 -7.34 -10.35 -4.78
C GLY A 146 -6.92 -11.22 -5.94
N SER A 147 -6.07 -12.19 -5.66
CA SER A 147 -5.68 -13.28 -6.53
C SER A 147 -5.65 -14.59 -5.76
N TRP A 148 -6.11 -15.67 -6.40
CA TRP A 148 -6.07 -17.02 -5.84
C TRP A 148 -5.16 -17.89 -6.69
N LEU A 149 -4.13 -18.45 -6.06
CA LEU A 149 -3.09 -19.21 -6.74
C LEU A 149 -2.99 -20.63 -6.19
N GLY A 150 -3.06 -21.60 -7.11
CA GLY A 150 -2.64 -22.97 -6.82
C GLY A 150 -1.12 -23.05 -6.85
N VAL A 151 -0.50 -23.45 -5.74
CA VAL A 151 0.95 -23.54 -5.57
C VAL A 151 1.38 -24.99 -5.31
N LYS A 152 2.65 -25.30 -5.57
CA LYS A 152 3.19 -26.66 -5.36
C LYS A 152 3.31 -27.01 -3.87
N GLU A 153 3.74 -26.07 -3.05
CA GLU A 153 4.02 -26.24 -1.63
C GLU A 153 3.94 -24.89 -0.92
N LEU A 154 3.72 -24.93 0.40
CA LEU A 154 3.80 -23.80 1.32
C LEU A 154 5.03 -23.98 2.23
N ALA A 155 5.20 -23.11 3.24
CA ALA A 155 6.37 -23.13 4.13
C ALA A 155 6.61 -24.48 4.85
N LEU A 156 5.53 -25.24 5.12
CA LEU A 156 5.57 -26.56 5.72
C LEU A 156 4.61 -27.50 4.96
N PRO A 157 4.96 -28.79 4.81
CA PRO A 157 4.21 -29.74 3.97
C PRO A 157 2.78 -30.02 4.48
N GLU A 158 2.50 -29.82 5.77
CA GLU A 158 1.18 -29.99 6.38
C GLU A 158 0.22 -28.83 6.10
N LEU A 159 0.73 -27.69 5.60
CA LEU A 159 -0.05 -26.50 5.33
C LEU A 159 -0.70 -26.59 3.95
N MET A 160 -1.99 -26.27 3.89
CA MET A 160 -2.79 -26.35 2.66
C MET A 160 -3.26 -24.99 2.14
N ILE A 161 -3.25 -23.97 3.00
CA ILE A 161 -3.68 -22.61 2.68
C ILE A 161 -2.81 -21.58 3.43
N GLU A 162 -2.51 -20.49 2.73
CA GLU A 162 -1.87 -19.29 3.25
C GLU A 162 -2.64 -18.06 2.74
N ILE A 163 -2.92 -17.10 3.62
CA ILE A 163 -3.74 -15.91 3.30
C ILE A 163 -2.96 -14.64 3.66
N GLU A 164 -2.72 -13.78 2.67
CA GLU A 164 -2.03 -12.49 2.82
C GLU A 164 -3.03 -11.34 2.69
N LEU A 165 -2.90 -10.28 3.51
CA LEU A 165 -3.78 -9.12 3.47
C LEU A 165 -3.05 -7.80 3.24
N GLU A 166 -3.71 -6.90 2.50
CA GLU A 166 -3.41 -5.48 2.52
C GLU A 166 -4.59 -4.70 3.09
N VAL A 167 -4.29 -3.76 3.98
CA VAL A 167 -5.28 -2.98 4.72
C VAL A 167 -5.05 -1.50 4.49
N TYR A 168 -6.14 -0.76 4.35
CA TYR A 168 -6.12 0.70 4.33
C TYR A 168 -7.10 1.24 5.38
N LYS A 169 -6.56 1.79 6.47
CA LYS A 169 -7.37 2.35 7.54
C LYS A 169 -7.65 3.83 7.27
N THR A 170 -8.90 4.19 6.98
CA THR A 170 -9.31 5.61 6.94
C THR A 170 -9.27 6.21 8.35
N LYS A 171 -8.77 7.43 8.47
CA LYS A 171 -8.70 8.18 9.74
C LYS A 171 -10.06 8.40 10.36
#